data_AF-A0A918GRN9-F1
#
_entry.id   AF-A0A918GRN9-F1
#
_cell.length_a   1.000
_cell.length_b   1.000
_cell.length_c   1.000
_cell.angle_alpha   90.00
_cell.angle_beta   90.00
_cell.angle_gamma   90.00
#
_symmetry.space_group_name_H-M   'P 1'
#
loop_
_entity.id
_entity.type
_entity.pdbx_description
1 polymer ?
#
loop_
_entity_poly.entity_id
_entity_poly.type
_entity_poly.pdbx_seq_one_letter_code
_entity_poly.pdbx_strand_id
1 'polypeptide(L)'
;MLPAPEAAVTVLAGPRPVPPVPADRPAPAPGTGPGRPRTPYAPVPAGPVLHDGSPRQDTARTDRRRVGMAQDQGTGTAAPPVDILLAATVARRFYLAQQSKVEIARALGISRFKVARLLDAAVAHRIVRIDISVPAQIDTALSRRMRERFALRHAVVVDLAREGAHAEATPVLPWLAEAGARLVTELAREGDVIGLACGPVTEALTAAVDRLPPCEVVQLSGTAAPDPFGEDAVAPVRRLAAAADGRAFTLHTPLVLPDPLTASILARQPSIADTLRQFGRVTRAVVPVGGWETGGSALYDASAPDERAEYHARGARAEICGLVLDEDGRTVPTDMGDRMICVDADTLRAVPEVIGVTGGAGAHTALRAALRSGCLSGVVTDAETATQVLGSSGGRPDGTAPQPGAGPPAR
;
A
#
# COMPACT_ATOMS: atom_id res chain seq x y z
N MET A 1 -25.43 17.72 27.09
CA MET A 1 -23.96 17.63 26.88
C MET A 1 -23.39 16.75 27.97
N LEU A 2 -23.12 15.50 27.65
CA LEU A 2 -22.40 14.55 28.51
C LEU A 2 -20.96 14.44 27.98
N PRO A 3 -19.92 14.40 28.83
CA PRO A 3 -18.54 14.24 28.37
C PRO A 3 -18.28 12.78 27.92
N ALA A 4 -17.41 12.64 26.92
CA ALA A 4 -16.92 11.35 26.39
C ALA A 4 -15.94 10.67 27.38
N PRO A 5 -15.79 9.34 27.35
CA PRO A 5 -14.94 8.63 28.31
C PRO A 5 -13.44 8.73 27.94
N GLU A 6 -12.60 8.92 28.95
CA GLU A 6 -11.14 8.83 28.88
C GLU A 6 -10.70 7.39 28.56
N ALA A 7 -9.77 7.23 27.62
CA ALA A 7 -9.09 5.95 27.37
C ALA A 7 -8.14 5.67 28.54
N ALA A 8 -8.41 4.59 29.29
CA ALA A 8 -7.60 4.17 30.42
C ALA A 8 -6.28 3.53 29.94
N VAL A 9 -5.15 4.19 30.22
CA VAL A 9 -3.82 3.58 30.19
C VAL A 9 -3.68 2.73 31.45
N THR A 10 -3.61 1.41 31.30
CA THR A 10 -3.40 0.49 32.42
C THR A 10 -1.90 0.43 32.73
N VAL A 11 -1.49 0.98 33.89
CA VAL A 11 -0.18 0.73 34.49
C VAL A 11 -0.39 -0.21 35.68
N LEU A 12 -0.01 -1.48 35.53
CA LEU A 12 -0.02 -2.45 36.62
C LEU A 12 1.12 -2.14 37.60
N ALA A 13 0.79 -2.00 38.89
CA ALA A 13 1.76 -1.76 39.95
C ALA A 13 2.56 -3.04 40.28
N GLY A 14 3.88 -3.01 40.08
CA GLY A 14 4.85 -4.05 40.47
C GLY A 14 5.72 -3.64 41.67
N PRO A 15 6.43 -4.60 42.32
CA PRO A 15 6.88 -4.49 43.69
C PRO A 15 8.17 -3.66 43.91
N ARG A 16 8.45 -3.38 45.19
CA ARG A 16 9.47 -2.46 45.73
C ARG A 16 10.91 -2.68 45.24
N PRO A 17 11.74 -1.62 45.20
CA PRO A 17 13.07 -1.62 44.58
C PRO A 17 14.13 -2.39 45.38
N VAL A 18 15.04 -3.04 44.65
CA VAL A 18 16.31 -3.63 45.14
C VAL A 18 17.44 -2.61 44.95
N PRO A 19 18.39 -2.43 45.89
CA PRO A 19 19.41 -1.39 45.82
C PRO A 19 20.53 -1.69 44.80
N PRO A 20 21.23 -0.66 44.28
CA PRO A 20 22.20 -0.82 43.20
C PRO A 20 23.55 -1.39 43.65
N VAL A 21 24.19 -2.16 42.76
CA VAL A 21 25.58 -2.64 42.87
C VAL A 21 26.54 -1.62 42.21
N PRO A 22 27.74 -1.36 42.75
CA PRO A 22 28.63 -0.27 42.28
C PRO A 22 29.33 -0.59 40.96
N ALA A 23 29.50 0.45 40.14
CA ALA A 23 30.28 0.45 38.91
C ALA A 23 31.77 0.63 39.20
N ASP A 24 32.63 -0.21 38.60
CA ASP A 24 34.05 0.08 38.50
C ASP A 24 34.67 -0.62 37.27
N ARG A 25 34.98 0.17 36.23
CA ARG A 25 36.20 0.04 35.40
C ARG A 25 36.31 1.18 34.37
N PRO A 26 37.49 1.80 34.19
CA PRO A 26 37.67 2.98 33.34
C PRO A 26 37.93 2.63 31.87
N ALA A 27 37.51 3.54 30.99
CA ALA A 27 37.72 3.51 29.54
C ALA A 27 39.16 3.94 29.15
N PRO A 28 39.75 3.39 28.06
CA PRO A 28 41.00 3.88 27.51
C PRO A 28 40.81 5.00 26.47
N ALA A 29 41.76 5.95 26.47
CA ALA A 29 41.83 7.19 25.70
C ALA A 29 42.20 6.99 24.20
N PRO A 30 42.05 8.02 23.33
CA PRO A 30 41.96 7.86 21.88
C PRO A 30 43.32 7.89 21.17
N GLY A 31 43.50 6.99 20.20
CA GLY A 31 44.67 6.93 19.31
C GLY A 31 44.48 7.72 18.02
N THR A 32 45.45 8.58 17.73
CA THR A 32 45.63 9.34 16.48
C THR A 32 46.09 8.47 15.31
N GLY A 33 45.51 8.65 14.13
CA GLY A 33 45.94 8.03 12.86
C GLY A 33 45.24 8.66 11.63
N PRO A 34 45.84 8.61 10.43
CA PRO A 34 46.04 9.79 9.58
C PRO A 34 44.95 10.07 8.54
N GLY A 35 44.97 11.33 8.06
CA GLY A 35 43.96 11.97 7.24
C GLY A 35 43.71 11.40 5.85
N ARG A 36 42.47 11.57 5.39
CA ARG A 36 42.01 11.30 4.03
C ARG A 36 41.98 12.59 3.19
N PRO A 37 42.41 12.54 1.91
CA PRO A 37 42.36 13.71 1.04
C PRO A 37 40.92 14.01 0.59
N ARG A 38 40.59 15.30 0.62
CA ARG A 38 39.37 15.89 0.06
C ARG A 38 39.43 15.86 -1.47
N THR A 39 38.46 15.25 -2.12
CA THR A 39 38.26 15.36 -3.58
C THR A 39 37.30 16.52 -3.87
N PRO A 40 37.63 17.44 -4.79
CA PRO A 40 36.80 18.60 -5.08
C PRO A 40 35.66 18.28 -6.07
N TYR A 41 34.55 18.97 -5.83
CA TYR A 41 33.33 19.06 -6.64
C TYR A 41 33.59 19.80 -7.97
N ALA A 42 33.02 19.32 -9.08
CA ALA A 42 32.98 20.04 -10.37
C ALA A 42 31.73 19.61 -11.21
N PRO A 43 31.24 20.44 -12.13
CA PRO A 43 29.81 20.81 -12.21
C PRO A 43 28.98 20.15 -13.33
N VAL A 44 27.67 20.35 -13.20
CA VAL A 44 26.59 20.13 -14.18
C VAL A 44 26.84 20.88 -15.50
N PRO A 45 26.53 20.29 -16.67
CA PRO A 45 26.21 21.04 -17.86
C PRO A 45 24.73 20.88 -18.29
N ALA A 46 24.18 21.99 -18.76
CA ALA A 46 22.85 22.17 -19.34
C ALA A 46 22.66 21.40 -20.67
N GLY A 47 21.40 21.12 -21.03
CA GLY A 47 20.99 20.77 -22.41
C GLY A 47 21.15 21.97 -23.37
N PRO A 48 20.57 21.99 -24.59
CA PRO A 48 19.60 21.05 -25.22
C PRO A 48 20.00 20.62 -26.66
N VAL A 49 19.34 19.61 -27.26
CA VAL A 49 19.14 19.55 -28.73
C VAL A 49 17.85 18.80 -29.07
N LEU A 50 16.95 19.46 -29.79
CA LEU A 50 15.80 18.90 -30.52
C LEU A 50 16.28 18.24 -31.81
N HIS A 51 15.83 17.02 -32.12
CA HIS A 51 15.75 16.56 -33.50
C HIS A 51 14.46 15.77 -33.77
N ASP A 52 13.74 16.28 -34.76
CA ASP A 52 12.65 15.73 -35.56
C ASP A 52 13.07 14.46 -36.34
N GLY A 53 12.14 13.51 -36.51
CA GLY A 53 12.23 12.46 -37.53
C GLY A 53 11.43 11.19 -37.21
N SER A 54 10.24 11.06 -37.81
CA SER A 54 9.27 9.94 -37.70
C SER A 54 9.73 8.62 -38.39
N PRO A 55 8.87 7.60 -38.55
CA PRO A 55 8.51 6.54 -37.60
C PRO A 55 9.00 5.14 -38.05
N ARG A 56 9.26 4.22 -37.11
CA ARG A 56 9.47 2.79 -37.44
C ARG A 56 8.29 1.94 -36.95
N GLN A 57 7.73 1.20 -37.89
CA GLN A 57 6.73 0.16 -37.71
C GLN A 57 7.41 -1.12 -37.20
N ASP A 58 6.86 -1.75 -36.16
CA ASP A 58 6.80 -3.23 -36.04
C ASP A 58 5.90 -3.61 -34.84
N THR A 59 4.67 -4.06 -35.10
CA THR A 59 4.23 -5.49 -35.16
C THR A 59 4.31 -6.27 -33.84
N ALA A 60 3.56 -5.86 -32.82
CA ALA A 60 3.23 -6.71 -31.67
C ALA A 60 1.78 -7.22 -31.75
N ARG A 61 1.68 -8.50 -32.13
CA ARG A 61 0.48 -9.33 -32.22
C ARG A 61 -0.13 -9.53 -30.82
N THR A 62 -1.21 -8.83 -30.50
CA THR A 62 -1.94 -9.00 -29.23
C THR A 62 -3.15 -9.92 -29.41
N ASP A 63 -3.18 -10.94 -28.55
CA ASP A 63 -4.16 -12.01 -28.46
C ASP A 63 -5.56 -11.47 -28.08
N ARG A 64 -6.56 -11.69 -28.93
CA ARG A 64 -7.95 -11.24 -28.74
C ARG A 64 -8.81 -12.40 -28.24
N ARG A 65 -9.06 -12.46 -26.93
CA ARG A 65 -10.17 -13.27 -26.40
C ARG A 65 -11.50 -12.61 -26.74
N ARG A 66 -12.27 -13.27 -27.62
CA ARG A 66 -13.67 -12.95 -27.93
C ARG A 66 -14.55 -13.33 -26.73
N VAL A 67 -15.30 -12.37 -26.20
CA VAL A 67 -16.54 -12.66 -25.45
C VAL A 67 -17.67 -12.69 -26.46
N GLY A 68 -18.27 -13.88 -26.62
CA GLY A 68 -19.43 -14.08 -27.50
C GLY A 68 -20.68 -13.45 -26.89
N MET A 69 -21.40 -12.69 -27.71
CA MET A 69 -22.79 -12.30 -27.46
C MET A 69 -23.63 -12.82 -28.63
N ALA A 70 -24.80 -13.34 -28.27
CA ALA A 70 -25.71 -14.14 -29.07
C ALA A 70 -26.03 -13.55 -30.45
N GLN A 71 -26.13 -14.44 -31.43
CA GLN A 71 -26.57 -14.15 -32.78
C GLN A 71 -28.08 -13.89 -32.77
N ASP A 72 -28.49 -12.65 -33.04
CA ASP A 72 -29.82 -12.35 -33.53
C ASP A 72 -29.71 -12.05 -35.04
N GLN A 73 -30.36 -12.89 -35.84
CA GLN A 73 -30.36 -12.80 -37.30
C GLN A 73 -31.38 -11.76 -37.75
N GLY A 74 -30.95 -10.50 -37.83
CA GLY A 74 -31.70 -9.40 -38.45
C GLY A 74 -30.98 -8.90 -39.70
N THR A 75 -31.65 -8.99 -40.85
CA THR A 75 -31.23 -8.60 -42.20
C THR A 75 -30.34 -7.35 -42.26
N GLY A 76 -29.10 -7.55 -42.73
CA GLY A 76 -28.13 -6.48 -42.98
C GLY A 76 -28.60 -5.53 -44.07
N THR A 77 -29.02 -4.33 -43.66
CA THR A 77 -29.06 -3.17 -44.54
C THR A 77 -27.87 -2.31 -44.15
N ALA A 78 -26.87 -2.19 -45.03
CA ALA A 78 -25.76 -1.26 -44.81
C ALA A 78 -26.36 0.13 -44.60
N ALA A 79 -26.07 0.74 -43.44
CA ALA A 79 -26.57 2.07 -43.10
C ALA A 79 -26.20 3.06 -44.22
N PRO A 80 -27.12 3.94 -44.66
CA PRO A 80 -26.86 4.84 -45.78
C PRO A 80 -25.59 5.68 -45.54
N PRO A 81 -24.78 5.97 -46.58
CA PRO A 81 -23.49 6.68 -46.44
C PRO A 81 -23.57 8.01 -45.67
N VAL A 82 -24.73 8.67 -45.70
CA VAL A 82 -25.03 9.92 -44.99
C VAL A 82 -25.04 9.75 -43.47
N ASP A 83 -25.45 8.58 -42.95
CA ASP A 83 -25.51 8.32 -41.51
C ASP A 83 -24.12 8.07 -40.90
N ILE A 84 -23.15 7.62 -41.69
CA ILE A 84 -21.76 7.38 -41.23
C ILE A 84 -21.05 8.71 -40.95
N LEU A 85 -21.16 9.69 -41.86
CA LEU A 85 -20.56 11.01 -41.69
C LEU A 85 -21.22 11.78 -40.53
N LEU A 86 -22.54 11.65 -40.39
CA LEU A 86 -23.27 12.24 -39.28
C LEU A 86 -22.87 11.58 -37.94
N ALA A 87 -22.74 10.25 -37.89
CA ALA A 87 -22.26 9.51 -36.73
C ALA A 87 -20.84 9.93 -36.33
N ALA A 88 -19.93 10.09 -37.30
CA ALA A 88 -18.57 10.59 -37.06
C ALA A 88 -18.56 12.03 -36.49
N THR A 89 -19.43 12.90 -37.01
CA THR A 89 -19.57 14.29 -36.53
C THR A 89 -20.10 14.36 -35.11
N VAL A 90 -21.15 13.58 -34.83
CA VAL A 90 -21.73 13.45 -33.49
C VAL A 90 -20.69 12.88 -32.51
N ALA A 91 -19.95 11.85 -32.91
CA ALA A 91 -18.89 11.26 -32.11
C ALA A 91 -17.78 12.24 -31.77
N ARG A 92 -17.28 13.03 -32.75
CA ARG A 92 -16.27 14.07 -32.47
C ARG A 92 -16.76 15.10 -31.46
N ARG A 93 -18.00 15.59 -31.61
CA ARG A 93 -18.58 16.57 -30.68
C ARG A 93 -18.73 16.03 -29.26
N PHE A 94 -19.13 14.76 -29.13
CA PHE A 94 -19.30 14.12 -27.83
C PHE A 94 -17.97 13.76 -27.17
N TYR A 95 -17.12 12.97 -27.84
CA TYR A 95 -15.91 12.42 -27.24
C TYR A 95 -14.74 13.41 -27.20
N LEU A 96 -14.60 14.29 -28.20
CA LEU A 96 -13.48 15.23 -28.27
C LEU A 96 -13.83 16.63 -27.76
N ALA A 97 -15.02 17.14 -28.12
CA ALA A 97 -15.45 18.47 -27.68
C ALA A 97 -16.26 18.46 -26.37
N GLN A 98 -16.44 17.29 -25.74
CA GLN A 98 -17.14 17.11 -24.46
C GLN A 98 -18.54 17.74 -24.41
N GLN A 99 -19.20 17.88 -25.56
CA GLN A 99 -20.56 18.40 -25.63
C GLN A 99 -21.55 17.35 -25.15
N SER A 100 -22.53 17.76 -24.37
CA SER A 100 -23.62 16.88 -23.94
C SER A 100 -24.48 16.45 -25.14
N LYS A 101 -25.14 15.29 -25.01
CA LYS A 101 -26.05 14.78 -26.05
C LYS A 101 -27.18 15.76 -26.39
N VAL A 102 -27.57 16.62 -25.43
CA VAL A 102 -28.62 17.64 -25.60
C VAL A 102 -28.10 18.85 -26.40
N GLU A 103 -26.88 19.30 -26.15
CA GLU A 103 -26.25 20.38 -26.91
C GLU A 103 -26.00 19.99 -28.37
N ILE A 104 -25.53 18.76 -28.59
CA ILE A 104 -25.33 18.21 -29.94
C ILE A 104 -26.66 18.11 -30.68
N ALA A 105 -27.70 17.61 -30.02
CA ALA A 105 -29.05 17.49 -30.56
C ALA A 105 -29.60 18.85 -31.01
N ARG A 106 -29.50 19.87 -30.16
CA ARG A 106 -29.95 21.24 -30.48
C ARG A 106 -29.17 21.82 -31.66
N ALA A 107 -27.84 21.67 -31.67
CA ALA A 107 -26.99 22.22 -32.72
C ALA A 107 -27.18 21.58 -34.10
N LEU A 108 -27.60 20.30 -34.14
CA LEU A 108 -27.79 19.55 -35.38
C LEU A 108 -29.26 19.42 -35.80
N GLY A 109 -30.20 20.01 -35.04
CA GLY A 109 -31.64 19.94 -35.33
C GLY A 109 -32.21 18.51 -35.27
N ILE A 110 -31.63 17.63 -34.44
CA ILE A 110 -32.05 16.24 -34.28
C ILE A 110 -32.39 15.92 -32.82
N SER A 111 -33.08 14.80 -32.58
CA SER A 111 -33.42 14.41 -31.20
C SER A 111 -32.21 13.89 -30.42
N ARG A 112 -32.19 14.08 -29.10
CA ARG A 112 -31.17 13.50 -28.20
C ARG A 112 -31.06 11.98 -28.30
N PHE A 113 -32.17 11.32 -28.63
CA PHE A 113 -32.22 9.87 -28.83
C PHE A 113 -31.56 9.46 -30.14
N LYS A 114 -31.69 10.27 -31.20
CA LYS A 114 -30.96 10.07 -32.46
C LYS A 114 -29.46 10.27 -32.25
N VAL A 115 -29.04 11.27 -31.46
CA VAL A 115 -27.64 11.46 -31.07
C VAL A 115 -27.08 10.23 -30.34
N ALA A 116 -27.82 9.68 -29.37
CA ALA A 116 -27.39 8.46 -28.66
C ALA A 116 -27.22 7.27 -29.63
N ARG A 117 -28.21 7.01 -30.49
CA ARG A 117 -28.12 5.94 -31.50
C ARG A 117 -26.96 6.14 -32.48
N LEU A 118 -26.64 7.38 -32.84
CA LEU A 118 -25.49 7.69 -33.70
C LEU A 118 -24.15 7.44 -33.00
N LEU A 119 -24.05 7.68 -31.69
CA LEU A 119 -22.87 7.31 -30.89
C LEU A 119 -22.72 5.79 -30.79
N ASP A 120 -23.81 5.08 -30.52
CA ASP A 120 -23.82 3.60 -30.47
C ASP A 120 -23.42 3.03 -31.84
N ALA A 121 -23.97 3.56 -32.92
CA ALA A 121 -23.61 3.21 -34.29
C ALA A 121 -22.15 3.53 -34.60
N ALA A 122 -21.62 4.66 -34.12
CA ALA A 122 -20.22 5.01 -34.31
C ALA A 122 -19.27 4.01 -33.66
N VAL A 123 -19.60 3.48 -32.48
CA VAL A 123 -18.85 2.40 -31.82
C VAL A 123 -19.04 1.07 -32.57
N ALA A 124 -20.28 0.69 -32.86
CA ALA A 124 -20.62 -0.59 -33.52
C ALA A 124 -19.95 -0.73 -34.89
N HIS A 125 -19.90 0.35 -35.67
CA HIS A 125 -19.27 0.38 -37.00
C HIS A 125 -17.79 0.75 -36.97
N ARG A 126 -17.16 0.78 -35.78
CA ARG A 126 -15.74 1.13 -35.57
C ARG A 126 -15.31 2.49 -36.14
N ILE A 127 -16.25 3.43 -36.25
CA ILE A 127 -15.97 4.86 -36.52
C ILE A 127 -15.27 5.45 -35.29
N VAL A 128 -15.68 5.00 -34.10
CA VAL A 128 -15.02 5.28 -32.82
C VAL A 128 -14.40 3.99 -32.30
N ARG A 129 -13.14 4.08 -31.91
CA ARG A 129 -12.46 3.06 -31.10
C ARG A 129 -12.07 3.70 -29.79
N ILE A 130 -12.65 3.21 -28.70
CA ILE A 130 -12.29 3.65 -27.35
C ILE A 130 -11.19 2.71 -26.87
N ASP A 131 -10.02 3.28 -26.64
CA ASP A 131 -8.92 2.59 -25.98
C ASP A 131 -8.85 3.09 -24.54
N ILE A 132 -8.84 2.16 -23.59
CA ILE A 132 -8.69 2.48 -22.16
C ILE A 132 -7.31 1.98 -21.76
N SER A 133 -6.36 2.89 -21.71
CA SER A 133 -5.00 2.62 -21.27
C SER A 133 -4.92 2.73 -19.75
N VAL A 134 -4.81 1.59 -19.08
CA VAL A 134 -4.31 1.52 -17.69
C VAL A 134 -2.78 1.62 -17.77
N PRO A 135 -2.08 2.27 -16.83
CA PRO A 135 -0.61 2.21 -16.78
C PRO A 135 -0.14 0.77 -16.98
N ALA A 136 0.79 0.55 -17.91
CA ALA A 136 1.14 -0.78 -18.43
C ALA A 136 1.55 -1.77 -17.34
N GLN A 137 1.90 -1.24 -16.16
CA GLN A 137 2.45 -1.94 -15.03
C GLN A 137 1.41 -2.33 -13.99
N ILE A 138 0.11 -2.07 -14.18
CA ILE A 138 -0.95 -2.53 -13.25
C ILE A 138 -1.72 -3.72 -13.85
N ASP A 139 -1.68 -4.87 -13.19
CA ASP A 139 -2.53 -6.01 -13.52
C ASP A 139 -3.92 -5.83 -12.88
N THR A 140 -4.85 -5.31 -13.67
CA THR A 140 -6.24 -5.10 -13.25
C THR A 140 -6.98 -6.40 -12.91
N ALA A 141 -6.63 -7.53 -13.54
CA ALA A 141 -7.30 -8.79 -13.31
C ALA A 141 -6.87 -9.40 -11.96
N LEU A 142 -5.57 -9.40 -11.65
CA LEU A 142 -5.06 -9.81 -10.34
C LEU A 142 -5.51 -8.85 -9.24
N SER A 143 -5.47 -7.54 -9.48
CA SER A 143 -5.98 -6.51 -8.56
C SER A 143 -7.44 -6.80 -8.17
N ARG A 144 -8.30 -7.03 -9.17
CA ARG A 144 -9.70 -7.37 -8.93
C ARG A 144 -9.86 -8.68 -8.14
N ARG A 145 -9.11 -9.72 -8.48
CA ARG A 145 -9.15 -11.02 -7.77
C ARG A 145 -8.71 -10.91 -6.32
N MET A 146 -7.64 -10.17 -6.04
CA MET A 146 -7.17 -9.89 -4.67
C MET A 146 -8.27 -9.20 -3.87
N ARG A 147 -8.86 -8.15 -4.44
CA ARG A 147 -9.96 -7.40 -3.82
C ARG A 147 -11.15 -8.28 -3.49
N GLU A 148 -11.61 -9.09 -4.45
CA GLU A 148 -12.75 -10.00 -4.28
C GLU A 148 -12.46 -11.11 -3.27
N ARG A 149 -11.29 -11.75 -3.33
CA ARG A 149 -10.93 -12.89 -2.47
C ARG A 149 -10.79 -12.51 -1.00
N PHE A 150 -10.20 -11.35 -0.73
CA PHE A 150 -9.87 -10.90 0.63
C PHE A 150 -10.78 -9.77 1.12
N ALA A 151 -11.87 -9.46 0.39
CA ALA A 151 -12.83 -8.39 0.71
C ALA A 151 -12.18 -7.02 0.98
N LEU A 152 -11.09 -6.72 0.26
CA LEU A 152 -10.38 -5.46 0.39
C LEU A 152 -11.18 -4.32 -0.26
N ARG A 153 -10.98 -3.09 0.22
CA ARG A 153 -11.48 -1.89 -0.47
C ARG A 153 -10.62 -1.56 -1.69
N HIS A 154 -9.31 -1.71 -1.55
CA HIS A 154 -8.33 -1.40 -2.59
C HIS A 154 -7.34 -2.55 -2.77
N ALA A 155 -7.02 -2.87 -4.02
CA ALA A 155 -5.93 -3.79 -4.32
C ALA A 155 -5.27 -3.30 -5.60
N VAL A 156 -3.96 -3.08 -5.56
CA VAL A 156 -3.16 -2.69 -6.71
C VAL A 156 -2.06 -3.74 -6.86
N VAL A 157 -2.08 -4.42 -7.99
CA VAL A 157 -1.08 -5.43 -8.35
C VAL A 157 -0.21 -4.89 -9.47
N VAL A 158 1.09 -4.77 -9.22
CA VAL A 158 2.06 -4.35 -10.23
C VAL A 158 2.58 -5.56 -11.02
N ASP A 159 2.66 -5.44 -12.33
CA ASP A 159 3.15 -6.47 -13.24
C ASP A 159 4.44 -5.99 -13.93
N LEU A 160 5.57 -6.47 -13.41
CA LEU A 160 6.90 -6.13 -13.90
C LEU A 160 7.27 -6.87 -15.19
N ALA A 161 6.54 -7.93 -15.57
CA ALA A 161 6.86 -8.75 -16.73
C ALA A 161 6.41 -8.10 -18.06
N ARG A 162 5.46 -7.16 -18.02
CA ARG A 162 4.88 -6.53 -19.23
C ARG A 162 5.79 -5.54 -19.94
N GLU A 163 6.86 -5.07 -19.30
CA GLU A 163 7.80 -4.13 -19.92
C GLU A 163 8.88 -4.80 -20.79
N GLY A 164 8.76 -6.10 -21.10
CA GLY A 164 9.84 -6.81 -21.78
C GLY A 164 11.10 -6.88 -20.92
N ALA A 165 10.95 -6.73 -19.60
CA ALA A 165 11.97 -6.98 -18.60
C ALA A 165 12.27 -8.48 -18.56
N HIS A 166 13.02 -8.95 -19.55
CA HIS A 166 13.83 -10.13 -19.40
C HIS A 166 14.94 -9.78 -18.40
N ALA A 167 14.82 -10.22 -17.15
CA ALA A 167 15.91 -10.72 -16.30
C ALA A 167 15.58 -10.56 -14.80
N GLU A 168 16.01 -11.58 -14.06
CA GLU A 168 16.07 -11.80 -12.60
C GLU A 168 16.70 -10.66 -11.73
N ALA A 169 16.49 -9.37 -12.00
CA ALA A 169 17.19 -8.32 -11.24
C ALA A 169 16.49 -6.96 -11.10
N THR A 170 15.28 -6.74 -11.60
CA THR A 170 14.60 -5.45 -11.37
C THR A 170 14.11 -5.35 -9.92
N PRO A 171 14.56 -4.36 -9.14
CA PRO A 171 14.06 -4.18 -7.77
C PRO A 171 12.55 -3.89 -7.83
N VAL A 172 11.75 -4.66 -7.08
CA VAL A 172 10.29 -4.49 -7.01
C VAL A 172 9.88 -3.21 -6.26
N LEU A 173 10.75 -2.74 -5.37
CA LEU A 173 10.48 -1.65 -4.43
C LEU A 173 10.05 -0.33 -5.10
N PRO A 174 10.74 0.21 -6.13
CA PRO A 174 10.34 1.47 -6.75
C PRO A 174 8.94 1.42 -7.37
N TRP A 175 8.57 0.27 -7.93
CA TRP A 175 7.25 0.06 -8.54
C TRP A 175 6.14 0.00 -7.50
N LEU A 176 6.37 -0.70 -6.39
CA LEU A 176 5.44 -0.72 -5.26
C LEU A 176 5.28 0.67 -4.64
N ALA A 177 6.40 1.39 -4.50
CA ALA A 177 6.43 2.75 -3.99
C ALA A 177 5.62 3.70 -4.87
N GLU A 178 5.82 3.68 -6.19
CA GLU A 178 5.07 4.51 -7.14
C GLU A 178 3.57 4.16 -7.16
N ALA A 179 3.23 2.87 -7.17
CA ALA A 179 1.84 2.42 -7.13
C ALA A 179 1.16 2.81 -5.80
N GLY A 180 1.87 2.68 -4.68
CA GLY A 180 1.40 3.11 -3.36
C GLY A 180 1.26 4.62 -3.25
N ALA A 181 2.19 5.40 -3.81
CA ALA A 181 2.13 6.85 -3.82
C ALA A 181 0.90 7.36 -4.58
N ARG A 182 0.62 6.76 -5.75
CA ARG A 182 -0.61 7.03 -6.52
C ARG A 182 -1.86 6.69 -5.74
N LEU A 183 -1.91 5.50 -5.13
CA LEU A 183 -3.06 5.08 -4.34
C LEU A 183 -3.31 6.02 -3.15
N VAL A 184 -2.27 6.38 -2.39
CA VAL A 184 -2.39 7.34 -1.28
C VAL A 184 -2.87 8.69 -1.78
N THR A 185 -2.34 9.18 -2.90
CA THR A 185 -2.75 10.45 -3.51
C THR A 185 -4.23 10.45 -3.93
N GLU A 186 -4.72 9.34 -4.46
CA GLU A 186 -6.12 9.18 -4.86
C GLU A 186 -7.07 9.08 -3.67
N LEU A 187 -6.63 8.46 -2.56
CA LEU A 187 -7.47 8.20 -1.39
C LEU A 187 -7.48 9.34 -0.37
N ALA A 188 -6.40 10.12 -0.29
CA ALA A 188 -6.27 11.22 0.64
C ALA A 188 -7.35 12.29 0.42
N ARG A 189 -7.89 12.79 1.52
CA ARG A 189 -8.90 13.86 1.59
C ARG A 189 -8.45 14.92 2.58
N GLU A 190 -8.98 16.12 2.40
CA GLU A 190 -8.77 17.20 3.36
C GLU A 190 -9.27 16.80 4.76
N GLY A 191 -8.44 17.04 5.77
CA GLY A 191 -8.74 16.70 7.17
C GLY A 191 -8.42 15.26 7.57
N ASP A 192 -7.90 14.44 6.65
CA ASP A 192 -7.40 13.11 7.01
C ASP A 192 -6.22 13.17 7.98
N VAL A 193 -6.06 12.10 8.74
CA VAL A 193 -4.82 11.80 9.49
C VAL A 193 -4.23 10.53 8.91
N ILE A 194 -3.05 10.63 8.31
CA ILE A 194 -2.34 9.55 7.63
C ILE A 194 -1.25 9.00 8.54
N GLY A 195 -1.40 7.75 8.98
CA GLY A 195 -0.40 6.99 9.71
C GLY A 195 0.63 6.36 8.78
N LEU A 196 1.91 6.43 9.14
CA LEU A 196 3.00 5.77 8.42
C LEU A 196 3.79 4.87 9.38
N ALA A 197 3.97 3.61 9.00
CA ALA A 197 4.96 2.75 9.63
C ALA A 197 6.30 2.87 8.91
N CYS A 198 7.41 2.80 9.66
CA CYS A 198 8.76 2.94 9.13
C CYS A 198 9.14 1.73 8.25
N GLY A 199 9.86 1.98 7.16
CA GLY A 199 10.44 0.93 6.33
C GLY A 199 10.83 1.42 4.93
N PRO A 200 11.64 0.63 4.19
CA PRO A 200 12.17 1.05 2.88
C PRO A 200 11.10 1.40 1.85
N VAL A 201 9.93 0.74 1.90
CA VAL A 201 8.84 1.04 0.96
C VAL A 201 8.13 2.34 1.30
N THR A 202 8.00 2.68 2.59
CA THR A 202 7.45 3.97 3.03
C THR A 202 8.38 5.12 2.65
N GLU A 203 9.70 4.93 2.80
CA GLU A 203 10.74 5.86 2.35
C GLU A 203 10.55 6.21 0.86
N ALA A 204 10.59 5.18 0.01
CA ALA A 204 10.46 5.33 -1.44
C ALA A 204 9.09 5.87 -1.86
N LEU A 205 8.00 5.43 -1.21
CA LEU A 205 6.64 5.85 -1.52
C LEU A 205 6.46 7.34 -1.25
N THR A 206 6.85 7.81 -0.07
CA THR A 206 6.71 9.22 0.28
C THR A 206 7.58 10.13 -0.60
N ALA A 207 8.69 9.62 -1.13
CA ALA A 207 9.51 10.33 -2.12
C ALA A 207 8.84 10.46 -3.49
N ALA A 208 7.88 9.61 -3.81
CA ALA A 208 7.12 9.63 -5.06
C ALA A 208 5.79 10.42 -4.96
N VAL A 209 5.47 11.01 -3.80
CA VAL A 209 4.26 11.83 -3.61
C VAL A 209 4.62 13.31 -3.80
N ASP A 210 4.09 13.92 -4.85
CA ASP A 210 4.32 15.34 -5.13
C ASP A 210 3.43 16.27 -4.28
N ARG A 211 2.14 15.94 -4.15
CA ARG A 211 1.15 16.78 -3.46
C ARG A 211 -0.04 15.96 -2.97
N LEU A 212 -0.54 16.31 -1.79
CA LEU A 212 -1.80 15.81 -1.22
C LEU A 212 -2.72 16.97 -0.84
N PRO A 213 -4.04 16.72 -0.67
CA PRO A 213 -4.92 17.63 0.06
C PRO A 213 -4.42 17.88 1.50
N PRO A 214 -4.82 18.99 2.16
CA PRO A 214 -4.42 19.30 3.52
C PRO A 214 -4.73 18.19 4.53
N CYS A 215 -3.71 17.51 5.06
CA CYS A 215 -3.86 16.40 6.00
C CYS A 215 -2.72 16.32 7.03
N GLU A 216 -2.96 15.69 8.17
CA GLU A 216 -1.91 15.44 9.18
C GLU A 216 -1.21 14.11 8.90
N VAL A 217 0.08 14.00 9.19
CA VAL A 217 0.85 12.75 9.03
C VAL A 217 1.46 12.33 10.36
N VAL A 218 1.30 11.06 10.72
CA VAL A 218 1.63 10.51 12.04
C VAL A 218 2.52 9.28 11.88
N GLN A 219 3.64 9.23 12.58
CA GLN A 219 4.48 8.05 12.66
C GLN A 219 3.88 7.02 13.62
N LEU A 220 3.66 5.79 13.16
CA LEU A 220 2.95 4.75 13.92
C LEU A 220 3.88 3.89 14.80
N SER A 221 5.19 4.00 14.61
CA SER A 221 6.17 3.20 15.34
C SER A 221 7.47 3.97 15.55
N GLY A 222 8.22 3.63 16.60
CA GLY A 222 9.63 3.99 16.67
C GLY A 222 10.42 3.42 15.50
N THR A 223 11.69 3.79 15.40
CA THR A 223 12.55 3.45 14.26
C THR A 223 13.45 2.26 14.59
N ALA A 224 13.66 1.37 13.62
CA ALA A 224 14.63 0.30 13.78
C ALA A 224 16.06 0.88 13.84
N ALA A 225 16.90 0.33 14.71
CA ALA A 225 18.32 0.67 14.80
C ALA A 225 19.18 -0.58 14.51
N PRO A 226 20.40 -0.43 13.96
CA PRO A 226 20.98 0.79 13.40
C PRO A 226 20.49 1.03 11.97
N ASP A 227 20.13 2.27 11.65
CA ASP A 227 20.09 2.68 10.25
C ASP A 227 21.55 2.71 9.72
N PRO A 228 21.94 1.85 8.76
CA PRO A 228 23.28 1.83 8.20
C PRO A 228 23.63 3.09 7.38
N PHE A 229 22.64 3.92 7.05
CA PHE A 229 22.77 5.04 6.11
C PHE A 229 22.70 6.42 6.78
N GLY A 230 22.33 6.49 8.07
CA GLY A 230 22.24 7.76 8.80
C GLY A 230 21.19 8.71 8.24
N GLU A 231 20.17 8.19 7.58
CA GLU A 231 19.03 8.95 7.09
C GLU A 231 18.13 9.37 8.25
N ASP A 232 17.49 10.53 8.07
CA ASP A 232 16.51 11.07 9.02
C ASP A 232 15.33 10.09 9.04
N ALA A 233 15.30 9.17 10.01
CA ALA A 233 14.30 8.10 10.10
C ALA A 233 12.86 8.62 10.24
N VAL A 234 12.69 9.92 10.46
CA VAL A 234 11.40 10.62 10.45
C VAL A 234 11.15 11.42 9.16
N ALA A 235 12.09 11.43 8.22
CA ALA A 235 12.00 12.12 6.94
C ALA A 235 10.79 11.69 6.10
N PRO A 236 10.41 10.39 6.01
CA PRO A 236 9.21 10.02 5.26
C PRO A 236 7.95 10.72 5.77
N VAL A 237 7.81 10.83 7.10
CA VAL A 237 6.67 11.50 7.76
C VAL A 237 6.69 13.00 7.46
N ARG A 238 7.86 13.65 7.59
CA ARG A 238 8.02 15.08 7.31
C ARG A 238 7.79 15.40 5.83
N ARG A 239 8.28 14.55 4.93
CA ARG A 239 8.16 14.68 3.48
C ARG A 239 6.71 14.60 3.05
N LEU A 240 5.98 13.59 3.53
CA LEU A 240 4.56 13.46 3.21
C LEU A 240 3.73 14.60 3.80
N ALA A 241 4.03 15.03 5.03
CA ALA A 241 3.35 16.17 5.64
C ALA A 241 3.59 17.47 4.85
N ALA A 242 4.81 17.69 4.35
CA ALA A 242 5.11 18.84 3.50
C ALA A 242 4.34 18.80 2.17
N ALA A 243 4.24 17.62 1.53
CA ALA A 243 3.43 17.43 0.32
C ALA A 243 1.93 17.69 0.58
N ALA A 244 1.49 17.54 1.82
CA ALA A 244 0.13 17.77 2.27
C ALA A 244 -0.12 19.15 2.87
N ASP A 245 0.84 20.09 2.90
CA ASP A 245 0.71 21.34 3.67
C ASP A 245 0.22 21.12 5.12
N GLY A 246 0.74 20.04 5.72
CA GLY A 246 0.24 19.40 6.93
C GLY A 246 1.22 19.38 8.08
N ARG A 247 0.74 18.97 9.26
CA ARG A 247 1.58 18.74 10.43
C ARG A 247 2.15 17.33 10.43
N ALA A 248 3.45 17.22 10.74
CA ALA A 248 4.13 15.97 10.99
C ALA A 248 4.19 15.67 12.50
N PHE A 249 3.72 14.49 12.90
CA PHE A 249 3.85 13.93 14.24
C PHE A 249 4.84 12.77 14.20
N THR A 250 6.05 12.99 14.74
CA THR A 250 7.19 12.08 14.58
C THR A 250 7.56 11.41 15.90
N LEU A 251 7.99 10.15 15.83
CA LEU A 251 8.51 9.40 16.97
C LEU A 251 10.03 9.36 16.89
N HIS A 252 10.69 10.23 17.66
CA HIS A 252 12.14 10.26 17.80
C HIS A 252 12.63 9.24 18.84
N THR A 253 12.20 7.99 18.69
CA THR A 253 12.53 6.89 19.60
C THR A 253 12.91 5.65 18.82
N PRO A 254 13.81 4.80 19.37
CA PRO A 254 13.93 3.43 18.90
C PRO A 254 12.56 2.73 18.92
N LEU A 255 12.37 1.77 18.03
CA LEU A 255 11.21 0.88 18.03
C LEU A 255 11.16 0.05 19.31
N VAL A 256 12.33 -0.47 19.73
CA VAL A 256 12.51 -1.37 20.86
C VAL A 256 13.46 -0.70 21.85
N LEU A 257 13.00 -0.52 23.08
CA LEU A 257 13.79 0.06 24.17
C LEU A 257 14.43 -1.05 25.03
N PRO A 258 15.45 -0.72 25.84
CA PRO A 258 16.13 -1.71 26.68
C PRO A 258 15.22 -2.36 27.72
N ASP A 259 14.23 -1.61 28.22
CA ASP A 259 13.36 -2.04 29.31
C ASP A 259 12.02 -1.27 29.32
N PRO A 260 10.96 -1.81 29.98
CA PRO A 260 9.65 -1.17 30.06
C PRO A 260 9.64 0.18 30.79
N LEU A 261 10.54 0.38 31.77
CA LEU A 261 10.62 1.65 32.49
C LEU A 261 11.09 2.76 31.55
N THR A 262 12.13 2.51 30.75
CA THR A 262 12.63 3.42 29.71
C THR A 262 11.55 3.74 28.68
N ALA A 263 10.83 2.73 28.18
CA ALA A 263 9.70 2.94 27.27
C ALA A 263 8.63 3.86 27.89
N SER A 264 8.26 3.62 29.15
CA SER A 264 7.27 4.45 29.87
C SER A 264 7.73 5.90 30.08
N ILE A 265 9.03 6.12 30.33
CA ILE A 265 9.60 7.46 30.52
C ILE A 265 9.55 8.22 29.21
N LEU A 266 9.99 7.60 28.12
CA LEU A 266 9.96 8.22 26.79
C LEU A 266 8.54 8.48 26.31
N ALA A 267 7.60 7.55 26.55
CA ALA A 267 6.18 7.73 26.20
C ALA A 267 5.53 8.96 26.88
N ARG A 268 6.04 9.38 28.05
CA ARG A 268 5.57 10.58 28.77
C ARG A 268 6.27 11.87 28.35
N GLN A 269 7.34 11.78 27.55
CA GLN A 269 8.00 12.98 27.04
C GLN A 269 7.01 13.73 26.12
N PRO A 270 6.87 15.07 26.25
CA PRO A 270 5.77 15.80 25.61
C PRO A 270 5.60 15.56 24.10
N SER A 271 6.66 15.60 23.29
CA SER A 271 6.54 15.41 21.84
C SER A 271 6.16 13.97 21.45
N ILE A 272 6.62 12.98 22.22
CA ILE A 272 6.24 11.58 22.00
C ILE A 272 4.78 11.38 22.41
N ALA A 273 4.39 11.84 23.60
CA ALA A 273 3.01 11.78 24.09
C ALA A 273 2.04 12.46 23.11
N ASP A 274 2.42 13.61 22.54
CA ASP A 274 1.63 14.33 21.54
C ASP A 274 1.39 13.52 20.26
N THR A 275 2.40 12.76 19.82
CA THR A 275 2.30 11.85 18.66
C THR A 275 1.45 10.64 18.99
N LEU A 276 1.65 10.00 20.15
CA LEU A 276 0.86 8.85 20.60
C LEU A 276 -0.64 9.20 20.72
N ARG A 277 -0.98 10.41 21.16
CA ARG A 277 -2.38 10.90 21.20
C ARG A 277 -3.04 10.96 19.81
N GLN A 278 -2.26 10.96 18.72
CA GLN A 278 -2.83 10.97 17.37
C GLN A 278 -3.24 9.58 16.87
N PHE A 279 -2.78 8.49 17.49
CA PHE A 279 -3.02 7.13 16.97
C PHE A 279 -4.50 6.82 16.78
N GLY A 280 -5.34 7.16 17.77
CA GLY A 280 -6.79 6.98 17.68
C GLY A 280 -7.51 7.91 16.69
N ARG A 281 -6.81 8.90 16.12
CA ARG A 281 -7.33 9.81 15.09
C ARG A 281 -6.96 9.38 13.67
N VAL A 282 -6.07 8.39 13.53
CA VAL A 282 -5.59 7.93 12.23
C VAL A 282 -6.75 7.39 11.39
N THR A 283 -6.94 8.00 10.23
CA THR A 283 -8.03 7.66 9.29
C THR A 283 -7.55 6.69 8.21
N ARG A 284 -6.28 6.82 7.82
CA ARG A 284 -5.61 6.00 6.81
C ARG A 284 -4.23 5.65 7.31
N ALA A 285 -3.76 4.44 7.07
CA ALA A 285 -2.41 4.01 7.41
C ALA A 285 -1.73 3.35 6.20
N VAL A 286 -0.45 3.62 6.00
CA VAL A 286 0.39 2.89 5.06
C VAL A 286 1.42 2.11 5.88
N VAL A 287 1.39 0.79 5.74
CA VAL A 287 2.24 -0.10 6.53
C VAL A 287 3.03 -1.04 5.60
N PRO A 288 4.37 -1.09 5.73
CA PRO A 288 5.14 -2.18 5.16
C PRO A 288 4.66 -3.51 5.76
N VAL A 289 4.61 -4.56 4.93
CA VAL A 289 4.36 -5.93 5.38
C VAL A 289 5.61 -6.76 5.16
N GLY A 290 6.16 -7.28 6.24
CA GLY A 290 7.46 -7.93 6.27
C GLY A 290 7.39 -9.39 6.70
N GLY A 291 8.28 -10.24 6.19
CA GLY A 291 8.49 -11.59 6.71
C GLY A 291 9.25 -11.56 8.04
N TRP A 292 9.03 -12.55 8.90
CA TRP A 292 9.82 -12.74 10.12
C TRP A 292 11.21 -13.32 9.80
N GLU A 293 12.06 -12.49 9.20
CA GLU A 293 13.41 -12.82 8.75
C GLU A 293 14.30 -11.57 8.67
N THR A 294 15.61 -11.76 8.50
CA THR A 294 16.60 -10.68 8.42
C THR A 294 16.26 -9.71 7.28
N GLY A 295 16.14 -8.41 7.59
CA GLY A 295 15.77 -7.37 6.63
C GLY A 295 14.30 -7.41 6.18
N GLY A 296 13.54 -8.43 6.58
CA GLY A 296 12.08 -8.50 6.41
C GLY A 296 11.33 -7.88 7.58
N SER A 297 11.88 -7.95 8.78
CA SER A 297 11.23 -7.52 10.03
C SER A 297 12.17 -6.69 10.91
N ALA A 298 11.74 -5.47 11.24
CA ALA A 298 12.47 -4.58 12.14
C ALA A 298 12.62 -5.17 13.54
N LEU A 299 11.59 -5.88 14.02
CA LEU A 299 11.63 -6.58 15.29
C LEU A 299 12.55 -7.80 15.26
N TYR A 300 12.57 -8.56 14.16
CA TYR A 300 13.52 -9.65 13.97
C TYR A 300 14.95 -9.12 14.06
N ASP A 301 15.27 -8.06 13.33
CA ASP A 301 16.60 -7.46 13.30
C ASP A 301 17.02 -6.91 14.68
N ALA A 302 16.08 -6.35 15.44
CA ALA A 302 16.31 -5.85 16.79
C ALA A 302 16.36 -6.95 17.88
N SER A 303 15.90 -8.16 17.59
CA SER A 303 15.86 -9.28 18.55
C SER A 303 17.21 -10.00 18.65
N ALA A 304 17.52 -10.55 19.82
CA ALA A 304 18.64 -11.47 20.00
C ALA A 304 18.37 -12.84 19.32
N PRO A 305 19.41 -13.63 18.98
CA PRO A 305 19.23 -14.91 18.28
C PRO A 305 18.30 -15.92 18.98
N ASP A 306 18.31 -15.95 20.31
CA ASP A 306 17.44 -16.77 21.16
C ASP A 306 15.99 -16.27 21.12
N GLU A 307 15.77 -14.95 21.25
CA GLU A 307 14.44 -14.34 21.07
C GLU A 307 13.85 -14.66 19.68
N ARG A 308 14.66 -14.53 18.61
CA ARG A 308 14.24 -14.86 17.24
C ARG A 308 13.78 -16.31 17.11
N ALA A 309 14.56 -17.25 17.68
CA ALA A 309 14.25 -18.67 17.67
C ALA A 309 12.98 -18.98 18.47
N GLU A 310 12.82 -18.34 19.63
CA GLU A 310 11.62 -18.47 20.46
C GLU A 310 10.37 -17.98 19.72
N TYR A 311 10.39 -16.76 19.19
CA TYR A 311 9.25 -16.19 18.47
C TYR A 311 8.91 -17.00 17.21
N HIS A 312 9.92 -17.48 16.48
CA HIS A 312 9.71 -18.39 15.36
C HIS A 312 9.05 -19.71 15.80
N ALA A 313 9.48 -20.30 16.93
CA ALA A 313 8.88 -21.51 17.51
C ALA A 313 7.43 -21.29 17.99
N ARG A 314 7.11 -20.06 18.42
CA ARG A 314 5.75 -19.62 18.77
C ARG A 314 4.88 -19.28 17.55
N GLY A 315 5.44 -19.39 16.34
CA GLY A 315 4.70 -19.27 15.09
C GLY A 315 4.90 -17.96 14.35
N ALA A 316 5.84 -17.09 14.74
CA ALA A 316 6.09 -15.82 14.03
C ALA A 316 6.44 -16.07 12.56
N ARG A 317 5.69 -15.42 11.65
CA ARG A 317 5.86 -15.50 10.19
C ARG A 317 5.89 -14.14 9.51
N ALA A 318 5.25 -13.14 10.10
CA ALA A 318 5.19 -11.81 9.52
C ALA A 318 5.27 -10.72 10.59
N GLU A 319 5.58 -9.51 10.14
CA GLU A 319 5.49 -8.28 10.94
C GLU A 319 4.68 -7.24 10.16
N ILE A 320 3.75 -6.56 10.86
CA ILE A 320 3.12 -5.33 10.39
C ILE A 320 3.16 -4.27 11.49
N CYS A 321 3.91 -3.18 11.27
CA CYS A 321 3.98 -2.06 12.22
C CYS A 321 4.19 -2.51 13.69
N GLY A 322 5.24 -3.30 13.95
CA GLY A 322 5.53 -3.82 15.30
C GLY A 322 4.62 -4.97 15.79
N LEU A 323 3.64 -5.40 15.00
CA LEU A 323 2.81 -6.57 15.31
C LEU A 323 3.40 -7.81 14.65
N VAL A 324 3.85 -8.75 15.48
CA VAL A 324 4.30 -10.07 15.00
C VAL A 324 3.09 -10.97 14.79
N LEU A 325 2.98 -11.57 13.61
CA LEU A 325 1.84 -12.39 13.21
C LEU A 325 2.26 -13.83 12.91
N ASP A 326 1.38 -14.77 13.24
CA ASP A 326 1.46 -16.15 12.80
C ASP A 326 0.88 -16.36 11.39
N GLU A 327 0.92 -17.60 10.89
CA GLU A 327 0.39 -17.94 9.57
C GLU A 327 -1.13 -17.72 9.43
N ASP A 328 -1.86 -17.71 10.54
CA ASP A 328 -3.29 -17.45 10.61
C ASP A 328 -3.60 -15.97 10.82
N GLY A 329 -2.59 -15.11 10.89
CA GLY A 329 -2.72 -13.68 11.12
C GLY A 329 -3.03 -13.31 12.57
N ARG A 330 -2.89 -14.23 13.53
CA ARG A 330 -3.02 -13.91 14.96
C ARG A 330 -1.72 -13.29 15.45
N THR A 331 -1.85 -12.35 16.38
CA THR A 331 -0.68 -11.73 17.02
C THR A 331 0.05 -12.76 17.88
N VAL A 332 1.32 -13.00 17.58
CA VAL A 332 2.22 -13.79 18.42
C VAL A 332 2.64 -12.89 19.57
N PRO A 333 2.36 -13.26 20.83
CA PRO A 333 2.82 -12.44 21.95
C PRO A 333 4.34 -12.41 21.98
N THR A 334 4.93 -11.28 22.31
CA THR A 334 6.38 -11.11 22.45
C THR A 334 6.68 -10.39 23.75
N ASP A 335 7.83 -10.66 24.34
CA ASP A 335 8.27 -10.01 25.58
C ASP A 335 8.78 -8.58 25.29
N MET A 336 8.91 -8.23 24.00
CA MET A 336 9.25 -6.89 23.52
C MET A 336 8.09 -5.91 23.65
N GLY A 337 6.84 -6.39 23.72
CA GLY A 337 5.61 -5.59 23.81
C GLY A 337 5.73 -4.36 24.72
N ASP A 338 6.11 -4.61 25.98
CA ASP A 338 6.19 -3.59 27.03
C ASP A 338 7.37 -2.63 26.86
N ARG A 339 8.32 -2.96 25.96
CA ARG A 339 9.49 -2.13 25.64
C ARG A 339 9.33 -1.37 24.33
N MET A 340 8.18 -1.46 23.64
CA MET A 340 7.97 -0.81 22.35
C MET A 340 7.20 0.50 22.48
N ILE A 341 7.53 1.44 21.60
CA ILE A 341 6.71 2.65 21.35
C ILE A 341 6.14 2.51 19.94
N CYS A 342 4.93 1.99 19.86
CA CYS A 342 4.26 1.65 18.61
C CYS A 342 2.75 1.67 18.78
N VAL A 343 2.00 1.82 17.69
CA VAL A 343 0.56 1.60 17.67
C VAL A 343 0.27 0.16 18.04
N ASP A 344 -0.72 -0.03 18.91
CA ASP A 344 -1.17 -1.36 19.30
C ASP A 344 -2.08 -1.98 18.22
N ALA A 345 -2.30 -3.28 18.34
CA ALA A 345 -3.06 -4.04 17.34
C ALA A 345 -4.53 -3.62 17.26
N ASP A 346 -5.16 -3.26 18.38
CA ASP A 346 -6.57 -2.89 18.42
C ASP A 346 -6.77 -1.53 17.76
N THR A 347 -5.89 -0.57 18.06
CA THR A 347 -5.86 0.74 17.44
C THR A 347 -5.59 0.64 15.94
N LEU A 348 -4.61 -0.18 15.50
CA LEU A 348 -4.34 -0.37 14.07
C LEU A 348 -5.53 -1.01 13.34
N ARG A 349 -6.20 -2.01 13.95
CA ARG A 349 -7.42 -2.63 13.38
C ARG A 349 -8.60 -1.66 13.32
N ALA A 350 -8.67 -0.69 14.24
CA ALA A 350 -9.71 0.33 14.27
C ALA A 350 -9.51 1.44 13.21
N VAL A 351 -8.30 1.58 12.66
CA VAL A 351 -8.04 2.52 11.57
C VAL A 351 -8.96 2.19 10.40
N PRO A 352 -9.78 3.15 9.93
CA PRO A 352 -10.74 2.89 8.86
C PRO A 352 -10.09 2.26 7.65
N GLU A 353 -8.90 2.74 7.25
CA GLU A 353 -8.18 2.32 6.05
C GLU A 353 -6.69 2.05 6.23
N VAL A 354 -6.32 0.78 6.41
CA VAL A 354 -4.91 0.35 6.40
C VAL A 354 -4.55 -0.25 5.04
N ILE A 355 -3.48 0.26 4.43
CA ILE A 355 -2.92 -0.17 3.15
C ILE A 355 -1.59 -0.87 3.43
N GLY A 356 -1.55 -2.19 3.23
CA GLY A 356 -0.34 -2.97 3.32
C GLY A 356 0.46 -2.89 2.02
N VAL A 357 1.77 -2.68 2.11
CA VAL A 357 2.66 -2.65 0.94
C VAL A 357 3.77 -3.68 1.10
N THR A 358 3.88 -4.61 0.15
CA THR A 358 4.90 -5.66 0.16
C THR A 358 5.01 -6.32 -1.21
N GLY A 359 6.14 -6.95 -1.50
CA GLY A 359 6.33 -7.71 -2.71
C GLY A 359 7.76 -8.19 -2.88
N GLY A 360 7.99 -8.95 -3.95
CA GLY A 360 9.24 -9.66 -4.20
C GLY A 360 9.24 -11.09 -3.66
N ALA A 361 10.36 -11.77 -3.89
CA ALA A 361 10.53 -13.17 -3.51
C ALA A 361 10.26 -13.38 -2.02
N GLY A 362 9.46 -14.39 -1.67
CA GLY A 362 9.14 -14.74 -0.28
C GLY A 362 8.04 -13.90 0.39
N ALA A 363 7.65 -12.75 -0.16
CA ALA A 363 6.68 -11.83 0.46
C ALA A 363 5.26 -12.43 0.63
N HIS A 364 4.93 -13.50 -0.11
CA HIS A 364 3.61 -14.12 -0.11
C HIS A 364 3.20 -14.73 1.25
N THR A 365 4.15 -15.24 2.04
CA THR A 365 3.86 -15.79 3.38
C THR A 365 3.46 -14.66 4.33
N ALA A 366 4.23 -13.57 4.32
CA ALA A 366 3.98 -12.39 5.11
C ALA A 366 2.66 -11.71 4.74
N LEU A 367 2.43 -11.50 3.44
CA LEU A 367 1.20 -10.89 2.95
C LEU A 367 -0.04 -11.72 3.33
N ARG A 368 0.06 -13.05 3.26
CA ARG A 368 -1.03 -13.95 3.66
C ARG A 368 -1.38 -13.79 5.14
N ALA A 369 -0.39 -13.80 6.02
CA ALA A 369 -0.59 -13.59 7.45
C ALA A 369 -1.24 -12.22 7.71
N ALA A 370 -0.73 -11.17 7.08
CA ALA A 370 -1.27 -9.82 7.21
C ALA A 370 -2.71 -9.68 6.70
N LEU A 371 -3.06 -10.31 5.57
CA LEU A 371 -4.44 -10.32 5.06
C LEU A 371 -5.40 -11.08 5.99
N ARG A 372 -4.92 -12.11 6.70
CA ARG A 372 -5.74 -12.88 7.67
C ARG A 372 -5.90 -12.16 9.01
N SER A 373 -5.01 -11.24 9.35
CA SER A 373 -5.05 -10.49 10.61
C SER A 373 -6.28 -9.59 10.78
N GLY A 374 -6.96 -9.27 9.68
CA GLY A 374 -8.05 -8.30 9.65
C GLY A 374 -7.60 -6.85 9.78
N CYS A 375 -6.28 -6.57 9.87
CA CYS A 375 -5.77 -5.20 9.90
C CYS A 375 -5.85 -4.53 8.53
N LEU A 376 -5.60 -5.26 7.44
CA LEU A 376 -5.50 -4.68 6.10
C LEU A 376 -6.87 -4.49 5.45
N SER A 377 -7.10 -3.26 4.98
CA SER A 377 -8.25 -2.91 4.14
C SER A 377 -7.89 -2.72 2.68
N GLY A 378 -6.60 -2.57 2.37
CA GLY A 378 -6.08 -2.55 1.02
C GLY A 378 -4.66 -3.07 0.92
N VAL A 379 -4.23 -3.37 -0.31
CA VAL A 379 -2.89 -3.89 -0.58
C VAL A 379 -2.29 -3.28 -1.85
N VAL A 380 -0.98 -3.05 -1.82
CA VAL A 380 -0.14 -2.84 -3.00
C VAL A 380 0.92 -3.93 -3.03
N THR A 381 0.95 -4.72 -4.10
CA THR A 381 1.85 -5.88 -4.24
C THR A 381 2.23 -6.15 -5.69
N ASP A 382 3.20 -7.01 -5.95
CA ASP A 382 3.52 -7.48 -7.30
C ASP A 382 2.71 -8.72 -7.73
N ALA A 383 2.72 -9.01 -9.04
CA ALA A 383 1.96 -10.08 -9.67
C ALA A 383 2.38 -11.48 -9.23
N GLU A 384 3.65 -11.70 -8.92
CA GLU A 384 4.16 -12.99 -8.44
C GLU A 384 3.60 -13.26 -7.04
N THR A 385 3.78 -12.31 -6.13
CA THR A 385 3.25 -12.37 -4.75
C THR A 385 1.73 -12.53 -4.75
N ALA A 386 1.01 -11.74 -5.55
CA ALA A 386 -0.45 -11.84 -5.67
C ALA A 386 -0.89 -13.22 -6.16
N THR A 387 -0.21 -13.77 -7.16
CA THR A 387 -0.51 -15.11 -7.71
C THR A 387 -0.29 -16.20 -6.68
N GLN A 388 0.79 -16.15 -5.91
CA GLN A 388 1.09 -17.12 -4.85
C GLN A 388 0.09 -17.04 -3.69
N VAL A 389 -0.31 -15.82 -3.30
CA VAL A 389 -1.34 -15.60 -2.27
C VAL A 389 -2.71 -16.09 -2.72
N LEU A 390 -3.07 -15.92 -3.99
CA LEU A 390 -4.33 -16.40 -4.58
C LEU A 390 -4.34 -17.91 -4.87
N GLY A 391 -3.20 -18.50 -5.24
CA GLY A 391 -3.07 -19.89 -5.68
C GLY A 391 -3.09 -20.93 -4.55
N SER A 392 -2.67 -20.52 -3.36
CA SER A 392 -2.76 -21.30 -2.12
C SER A 392 -4.22 -21.40 -1.61
N SER A 393 -5.01 -22.22 -2.27
CA SER A 393 -6.29 -22.69 -1.74
C SER A 393 -6.02 -23.88 -0.82
N GLY A 394 -5.50 -23.61 0.38
CA GLY A 394 -5.35 -24.60 1.44
C GLY A 394 -6.28 -24.28 2.61
N GLY A 395 -7.41 -24.99 2.70
CA GLY A 395 -8.19 -25.19 3.93
C GLY A 395 -9.05 -24.04 4.44
N ARG A 396 -10.24 -23.86 3.86
CA ARG A 396 -11.44 -23.63 4.69
C ARG A 396 -12.24 -24.94 4.61
N PRO A 397 -12.76 -25.50 5.72
CA PRO A 397 -13.68 -26.61 5.61
C PRO A 397 -14.88 -26.09 4.84
N ASP A 398 -15.16 -26.70 3.70
CA ASP A 398 -16.39 -26.45 2.97
C ASP A 398 -17.54 -26.58 3.96
N GLY A 399 -18.30 -25.50 4.08
CA GLY A 399 -19.58 -25.50 4.76
C GLY A 399 -20.41 -26.59 4.10
N THR A 400 -20.52 -27.72 4.78
CA THR A 400 -21.48 -28.75 4.42
C THR A 400 -22.84 -28.09 4.59
N ALA A 401 -23.47 -27.73 3.48
CA ALA A 401 -24.86 -27.34 3.47
C ALA A 401 -25.66 -28.46 4.15
N PRO A 402 -26.60 -28.15 5.06
CA PRO A 402 -27.37 -29.18 5.73
C PRO A 402 -28.20 -29.94 4.70
N GLN A 403 -28.03 -31.26 4.64
CA GLN A 403 -28.94 -32.12 3.89
C GLN A 403 -30.37 -31.98 4.47
N PRO A 404 -31.40 -31.84 3.64
CA PRO A 404 -32.78 -31.89 4.11
C PRO A 404 -33.21 -33.35 4.26
N GLY A 405 -33.57 -33.74 5.48
CA GLY A 405 -34.54 -34.81 5.72
C GLY A 405 -33.99 -36.18 6.16
N ALA A 406 -34.02 -36.41 7.47
CA ALA A 406 -34.39 -37.71 8.01
C ALA A 406 -35.25 -37.42 9.26
N GLY A 407 -36.54 -37.72 9.17
CA GLY A 407 -37.48 -37.58 10.29
C GLY A 407 -37.12 -38.52 11.45
N PRO A 408 -37.60 -38.24 12.67
CA PRO A 408 -37.27 -39.04 13.84
C PRO A 408 -37.90 -40.43 13.72
N PRO A 409 -37.18 -41.51 14.09
CA PRO A 409 -37.80 -42.82 14.18
C PRO A 409 -38.81 -42.82 15.33
N ALA A 410 -40.01 -43.28 15.01
CA ALA A 410 -41.05 -43.53 15.99
C ALA A 410 -40.77 -44.83 16.75
N ARG A 411 -40.87 -44.71 18.08
CA ARG A 411 -40.96 -45.74 19.14
C ARG A 411 -39.70 -46.49 19.53
#